data_AF-A0A968UGG6-F1
#
_entry.id   AF-A0A968UGG6-F1
#
_cell.length_a   1.000
_cell.length_b   1.000
_cell.length_c   1.000
_cell.angle_alpha   90.00
_cell.angle_beta   90.00
_cell.angle_gamma   90.00
#
_symmetry.space_group_name_H-M   'P 1'
#
loop_
_entity.id
_entity.type
_entity.pdbx_description
1 polymer ?
#
loop_
_entity_poly.entity_id
_entity_poly.type
_entity_poly.pdbx_seq_one_letter_code
_entity_poly.pdbx_strand_id
1 'polypeptide(L)'
;LSPSSFGLQPWKFFVIRNPEIRQQLLPHSWGQTPVVEASHLVVFACKNNLDDTDVDRHIHRMAEVQQTAPENLAGFSKVVKGFLHQPSESFDADSWAAKQAYIALGFFMTCAAMLEIDTLPMEGFIPAKYDEVLGLTNQGYRSVVVCAAGYRADDDKYATAPKVRFPANEVVQYVD
;
A
#
# COMPACT_ATOMS: atom_id res chain seq x y z
N LEU A 1 -10.34 1.43 5.97
CA LEU A 1 -10.74 2.83 6.24
C LEU A 1 -9.77 3.86 5.66
N SER A 2 -8.54 3.49 5.28
CA SER A 2 -7.63 4.44 4.61
C SER A 2 -8.31 5.10 3.41
N PRO A 3 -8.24 6.44 3.26
CA PRO A 3 -8.72 7.12 2.07
C PRO A 3 -7.78 6.85 0.88
N SER A 4 -8.31 7.01 -0.33
CA SER A 4 -7.54 7.06 -1.57
C SER A 4 -8.12 8.13 -2.48
N SER A 5 -7.31 8.67 -3.39
CA SER A 5 -7.80 9.53 -4.47
C SER A 5 -8.99 8.88 -5.20
N PHE A 6 -10.07 9.63 -5.36
CA PHE A 6 -11.38 9.21 -5.89
C PHE A 6 -12.03 7.98 -5.22
N GLY A 7 -11.52 7.49 -4.09
CA GLY A 7 -12.01 6.26 -3.46
C GLY A 7 -11.66 4.96 -4.22
N LEU A 8 -10.85 5.05 -5.29
CA LEU A 8 -10.57 3.92 -6.19
C LEU A 8 -9.85 2.73 -5.56
N GLN A 9 -9.10 2.96 -4.47
CA GLN A 9 -8.37 1.92 -3.73
C GLN A 9 -7.57 1.01 -4.68
N PRO A 10 -6.57 1.56 -5.42
CA PRO A 10 -5.86 0.82 -6.47
C PRO A 10 -4.88 -0.24 -5.92
N TRP A 11 -5.03 -0.62 -4.66
CA TRP A 11 -4.14 -1.48 -3.92
C TRP A 11 -4.76 -2.86 -3.67
N LYS A 12 -3.88 -3.83 -3.38
CA LYS A 12 -4.21 -5.11 -2.76
C LYS A 12 -3.09 -5.47 -1.79
N PHE A 13 -3.44 -6.02 -0.64
CA PHE A 13 -2.48 -6.42 0.39
C PHE A 13 -2.34 -7.94 0.37
N PHE A 14 -1.12 -8.43 0.14
CA PHE A 14 -0.80 -9.85 0.14
C PHE A 14 -0.15 -10.21 1.48
N VAL A 15 -0.86 -10.99 2.30
CA VAL A 15 -0.36 -11.45 3.60
C VAL A 15 0.35 -12.79 3.42
N ILE A 16 1.68 -12.78 3.46
CA ILE A 16 2.51 -13.95 3.21
C ILE A 16 2.78 -14.67 4.52
N ARG A 17 2.08 -15.78 4.73
CA ARG A 17 2.22 -16.64 5.92
C ARG A 17 3.08 -17.88 5.67
N ASN A 18 3.24 -18.27 4.41
CA ASN A 18 3.98 -19.48 4.05
C ASN A 18 5.50 -19.27 4.25
N PRO A 19 6.17 -20.06 5.10
CA PRO A 19 7.58 -19.87 5.42
C PRO A 19 8.50 -20.14 4.23
N GLU A 20 8.16 -21.09 3.34
CA GLU A 20 8.97 -21.40 2.16
C GLU A 20 9.01 -20.22 1.18
N ILE A 21 7.86 -19.56 0.95
CA ILE A 21 7.78 -18.34 0.14
C ILE A 21 8.59 -17.22 0.80
N ARG A 22 8.45 -17.02 2.11
CA ARG A 22 9.21 -15.98 2.83
C ARG A 22 10.72 -16.20 2.72
N GLN A 23 11.16 -17.46 2.77
CA GLN A 23 12.58 -17.81 2.58
C GLN A 23 13.08 -17.48 1.17
N GLN A 24 12.24 -17.65 0.14
CA GLN A 24 12.56 -17.24 -1.24
C GLN A 24 12.65 -15.72 -1.40
N LEU A 25 11.89 -14.95 -0.60
CA LEU A 25 11.89 -13.49 -0.65
C LEU A 25 13.10 -12.85 0.06
N LEU A 26 13.71 -13.54 1.03
CA LEU A 26 14.79 -12.99 1.86
C LEU A 26 16.02 -12.51 1.04
N PRO A 27 16.57 -13.28 0.06
CA PRO A 27 17.64 -12.80 -0.80
C PRO A 27 17.28 -11.55 -1.62
N HIS A 28 16.00 -11.33 -1.87
CA HIS A 28 15.45 -10.18 -2.60
C HIS A 28 15.05 -9.02 -1.68
N SER A 29 15.42 -9.10 -0.40
CA SER A 29 15.09 -8.12 0.64
C SER A 29 16.34 -7.56 1.32
N TRP A 30 17.48 -7.58 0.60
CA TRP A 30 18.79 -7.16 1.09
C TRP A 30 19.22 -7.90 2.38
N GLY A 31 18.75 -9.14 2.58
CA GLY A 31 19.05 -9.94 3.76
C GLY A 31 18.33 -9.52 5.04
N GLN A 32 17.31 -8.66 4.96
CA GLN A 32 16.54 -8.21 6.12
C GLN A 32 15.71 -9.36 6.72
N THR A 33 16.14 -9.88 7.87
CA THR A 33 15.56 -11.06 8.54
C THR A 33 14.10 -10.93 9.00
N PRO A 34 13.52 -9.72 9.25
CA PRO A 34 12.09 -9.60 9.55
C PRO A 34 11.17 -10.21 8.47
N VAL A 35 11.66 -10.31 7.22
CA VAL A 35 10.96 -10.99 6.13
C VAL A 35 10.64 -12.45 6.47
N VAL A 36 11.45 -13.13 7.28
CA VAL A 36 11.23 -14.52 7.71
C VAL A 36 10.90 -14.67 9.20
N GLU A 37 11.35 -13.73 10.04
CA GLU A 37 11.18 -13.80 11.50
C GLU A 37 9.85 -13.24 12.00
N ALA A 38 9.29 -12.22 11.34
CA ALA A 38 8.04 -11.60 11.79
C ALA A 38 6.87 -12.59 11.75
N SER A 39 5.79 -12.35 12.51
CA SER A 39 4.61 -13.20 12.46
C SER A 39 3.90 -13.13 11.11
N HIS A 40 3.83 -11.92 10.53
CA HIS A 40 3.21 -11.66 9.24
C HIS A 40 4.12 -10.79 8.37
N LEU A 41 4.14 -11.08 7.08
CA LEU A 41 4.75 -10.23 6.06
C LEU A 41 3.64 -9.73 5.14
N VAL A 42 3.44 -8.42 5.03
CA VAL A 42 2.40 -7.82 4.20
C VAL A 42 3.05 -7.11 3.02
N VAL A 43 2.78 -7.57 1.80
CA VAL A 43 3.19 -6.88 0.57
C VAL A 43 2.04 -5.98 0.12
N PHE A 44 2.29 -4.68 0.12
CA PHE A 44 1.39 -3.67 -0.44
C PHE A 44 1.66 -3.62 -1.93
N ALA A 45 0.69 -4.05 -2.71
CA ALA A 45 0.77 -4.09 -4.16
C ALA A 45 -0.28 -3.17 -4.78
N CYS A 46 0.02 -2.63 -5.95
CA CYS A 46 -0.91 -1.82 -6.73
C CYS A 46 -1.28 -2.53 -8.01
N LYS A 47 -2.51 -2.28 -8.48
CA LYS A 47 -2.96 -2.79 -9.76
C LYS A 47 -2.20 -2.08 -10.89
N ASN A 48 -1.73 -2.85 -11.86
CA ASN A 48 -1.12 -2.35 -13.08
C ASN A 48 -2.21 -1.92 -14.06
N ASN A 49 -1.92 -0.88 -14.85
CA ASN A 49 -2.78 -0.44 -15.95
C ASN A 49 -4.24 -0.22 -15.52
N LEU A 50 -4.46 0.61 -14.48
CA LEU A 50 -5.81 1.00 -14.08
C LEU A 50 -6.58 1.54 -15.28
N ASP A 51 -7.79 1.04 -15.46
CA ASP A 51 -8.65 1.38 -16.59
C ASP A 51 -10.10 1.64 -16.15
N ASP A 52 -10.97 1.82 -17.13
CA ASP A 52 -12.40 2.05 -16.90
C ASP A 52 -13.07 0.94 -16.10
N THR A 53 -12.60 -0.31 -16.19
CA THR A 53 -13.17 -1.44 -15.45
C THR A 53 -12.93 -1.31 -13.96
N ASP A 54 -11.81 -0.69 -13.56
CA ASP A 54 -11.53 -0.40 -12.15
C ASP A 54 -12.40 0.72 -11.60
N VAL A 55 -12.67 1.74 -12.42
CA VAL A 55 -13.63 2.78 -12.08
C VAL A 55 -15.01 2.17 -11.94
N ASP A 56 -15.43 1.36 -12.90
CA ASP A 56 -16.74 0.70 -12.88
C ASP A 56 -16.87 -0.21 -11.66
N ARG A 57 -15.84 -0.98 -11.30
CA ARG A 57 -15.82 -1.78 -10.06
C ARG A 57 -16.07 -0.90 -8.83
N HIS A 58 -15.46 0.28 -8.76
CA HIS A 58 -15.69 1.22 -7.66
C HIS A 58 -17.13 1.76 -7.65
N ILE A 59 -17.64 2.17 -8.81
CA ILE A 59 -19.01 2.71 -8.96
C ILE A 59 -20.05 1.66 -8.56
N HIS A 60 -19.90 0.41 -8.99
CA HIS A 60 -20.79 -0.68 -8.57
C HIS A 60 -20.74 -0.88 -7.05
N ARG A 61 -19.55 -0.83 -6.45
CA ARG A 61 -19.42 -0.95 -4.99
C ARG A 61 -20.05 0.24 -4.26
N MET A 62 -19.93 1.46 -4.80
CA MET A 62 -20.60 2.63 -4.26
C MET A 62 -22.11 2.48 -4.31
N ALA A 63 -22.66 2.07 -5.47
CA ALA A 63 -24.08 1.83 -5.67
C ALA A 63 -24.63 0.79 -4.68
N GLU A 64 -23.92 -0.33 -4.51
CA GLU A 64 -24.25 -1.39 -3.54
C GLU A 64 -24.32 -0.85 -2.10
N VAL A 65 -23.27 -0.15 -1.65
CA VAL A 65 -23.15 0.31 -0.26
C VAL A 65 -24.07 1.49 0.04
N GLN A 66 -24.23 2.42 -0.90
CA GLN A 66 -25.09 3.61 -0.76
C GLN A 66 -26.54 3.34 -1.12
N GLN A 67 -26.87 2.11 -1.53
CA GLN A 67 -28.21 1.67 -1.90
C GLN A 67 -28.85 2.59 -2.97
N THR A 68 -28.06 2.93 -3.99
CA THR A 68 -28.48 3.79 -5.11
C THR A 68 -28.27 3.08 -6.44
N ALA A 69 -28.93 3.56 -7.49
CA ALA A 69 -28.74 3.05 -8.84
C ALA A 69 -27.39 3.54 -9.43
N PRO A 70 -26.59 2.71 -10.12
CA PRO A 70 -25.32 3.13 -10.72
C PRO A 70 -25.43 4.33 -11.67
N GLU A 71 -26.59 4.52 -12.30
CA GLU A 71 -26.89 5.64 -13.20
C GLU A 71 -26.82 6.98 -12.47
N ASN A 72 -27.18 7.02 -11.18
CA ASN A 72 -27.06 8.22 -10.35
C ASN A 72 -25.59 8.60 -10.09
N LEU A 73 -24.66 7.67 -10.31
CA LEU A 73 -23.22 7.87 -10.16
C LEU A 73 -22.50 8.11 -11.51
N ALA A 74 -23.23 8.14 -12.63
CA ALA A 74 -22.65 8.28 -13.96
C ALA A 74 -21.82 9.56 -14.13
N GLY A 75 -22.24 10.66 -13.52
CA GLY A 75 -21.48 11.92 -13.53
C GLY A 75 -20.11 11.78 -12.86
N PHE A 76 -20.07 11.13 -11.70
CA PHE A 76 -18.81 10.85 -10.99
C PHE A 76 -17.93 9.87 -11.77
N SER A 77 -18.51 8.78 -12.29
CA SER A 77 -17.80 7.83 -13.16
C SER A 77 -17.12 8.54 -14.34
N LYS A 78 -17.84 9.44 -15.01
CA LYS A 78 -17.29 10.24 -16.13
C LYS A 78 -16.09 11.10 -15.71
N VAL A 79 -16.14 11.73 -14.54
CA VAL A 79 -15.02 12.53 -14.02
C VAL A 79 -13.78 11.67 -13.78
N VAL A 80 -13.96 10.52 -13.12
CA VAL A 80 -12.84 9.63 -12.77
C VAL A 80 -12.24 8.97 -14.02
N LYS A 81 -13.07 8.49 -14.95
CA LYS A 81 -12.59 7.97 -16.25
C LYS A 81 -11.89 9.06 -17.06
N GLY A 82 -12.45 10.26 -17.10
CA GLY A 82 -11.82 11.42 -17.75
C GLY A 82 -10.43 11.71 -17.19
N PHE A 83 -10.25 11.65 -15.87
CA PHE A 83 -8.95 11.79 -15.22
C PHE A 83 -7.93 10.73 -15.66
N LEU A 84 -8.34 9.47 -15.82
CA LEU A 84 -7.46 8.39 -16.27
C LEU A 84 -7.06 8.51 -17.75
N HIS A 85 -7.99 8.98 -18.60
CA HIS A 85 -7.76 9.08 -20.06
C HIS A 85 -7.15 10.40 -20.54
N GLN A 86 -7.32 11.48 -19.77
CA GLN A 86 -6.75 12.80 -20.07
C GLN A 86 -5.78 13.24 -18.98
N PRO A 87 -4.71 12.46 -18.75
CA PRO A 87 -3.68 12.87 -17.81
C PRO A 87 -3.06 14.20 -18.24
N SER A 88 -2.75 15.07 -17.27
CA SER A 88 -1.74 16.10 -17.49
C SER A 88 -0.45 15.43 -17.97
N GLU A 89 0.40 16.12 -18.76
CA GLU A 89 1.63 15.54 -19.32
C GLU A 89 2.56 14.85 -18.28
N SER A 90 2.43 15.21 -17.01
CA SER A 90 3.21 14.66 -15.88
C SER A 90 2.54 13.52 -15.10
N PHE A 91 1.35 13.06 -15.48
CA PHE A 91 0.66 12.03 -14.71
C PHE A 91 1.18 10.63 -15.05
N ASP A 92 1.79 10.02 -14.05
CA ASP A 92 2.13 8.60 -14.01
C ASP A 92 1.13 7.88 -13.11
N ALA A 93 0.28 7.04 -13.73
CA ALA A 93 -0.74 6.25 -13.04
C ALA A 93 -0.12 5.30 -12.00
N ASP A 94 1.09 4.79 -12.28
CA ASP A 94 1.74 3.84 -11.40
C ASP A 94 2.30 4.51 -10.15
N SER A 95 2.94 5.66 -10.31
CA SER A 95 3.34 6.52 -9.19
C SER A 95 2.13 7.02 -8.41
N TRP A 96 1.05 7.41 -9.09
CA TRP A 96 -0.19 7.83 -8.44
C TRP A 96 -0.76 6.70 -7.58
N ALA A 97 -0.85 5.47 -8.10
CA ALA A 97 -1.38 4.32 -7.36
C ALA A 97 -0.48 3.97 -6.16
N ALA A 98 0.84 4.00 -6.34
CA ALA A 98 1.80 3.76 -5.27
C ALA A 98 1.58 4.74 -4.11
N LYS A 99 1.46 6.05 -4.37
CA LYS A 99 1.16 7.06 -3.34
C LYS A 99 -0.07 6.71 -2.50
N GLN A 100 -1.10 6.10 -3.12
CA GLN A 100 -2.29 5.66 -2.39
C GLN A 100 -1.96 4.50 -1.43
N ALA A 101 -1.13 3.54 -1.85
CA ALA A 101 -0.66 2.46 -0.99
C ALA A 101 0.19 2.94 0.20
N TYR A 102 1.00 4.00 0.05
CA TYR A 102 1.74 4.60 1.17
C TYR A 102 0.83 5.27 2.21
N ILE A 103 -0.29 5.86 1.79
CA ILE A 103 -1.31 6.35 2.74
C ILE A 103 -1.85 5.16 3.54
N ALA A 104 -2.19 4.06 2.86
CA ALA A 104 -2.67 2.85 3.53
C ALA A 104 -1.62 2.24 4.47
N LEU A 105 -0.33 2.29 4.11
CA LEU A 105 0.77 1.85 4.97
C LEU A 105 0.84 2.68 6.25
N GLY A 106 0.72 4.00 6.18
CA GLY A 106 0.68 4.88 7.35
C GLY A 106 -0.46 4.52 8.30
N PHE A 107 -1.66 4.24 7.77
CA PHE A 107 -2.80 3.76 8.55
C PHE A 107 -2.53 2.38 9.14
N PHE A 108 -1.99 1.44 8.37
CA PHE A 108 -1.66 0.09 8.83
C PHE A 108 -0.73 0.13 10.05
N MET A 109 0.38 0.87 9.96
CA MET A 109 1.33 1.00 11.06
C MET A 109 0.73 1.71 12.28
N THR A 110 -0.10 2.74 12.06
CA THR A 110 -0.77 3.46 13.16
C THR A 110 -1.75 2.55 13.89
N CYS A 111 -2.58 1.79 13.15
CA CYS A 111 -3.50 0.83 13.74
C CYS A 111 -2.77 -0.33 14.43
N ALA A 112 -1.68 -0.83 13.86
CA ALA A 112 -0.86 -1.86 14.49
C ALA A 112 -0.30 -1.35 15.84
N ALA A 113 0.23 -0.13 15.89
CA ALA A 113 0.70 0.48 17.13
C ALA A 113 -0.40 0.63 18.19
N MET A 114 -1.63 0.99 17.79
CA MET A 114 -2.79 1.04 18.71
C MET A 114 -3.19 -0.33 19.27
N LEU A 115 -2.85 -1.40 18.55
CA LEU A 115 -3.08 -2.79 18.95
C LEU A 115 -1.84 -3.43 19.58
N GLU A 116 -0.82 -2.64 19.91
CA GLU A 116 0.46 -3.10 20.48
C GLU A 116 1.19 -4.12 19.59
N ILE A 117 0.99 -4.03 18.28
CA ILE A 117 1.69 -4.80 17.24
C ILE A 117 2.82 -3.96 16.67
N ASP A 118 4.01 -4.53 16.63
CA ASP A 118 5.19 -3.93 16.03
C ASP A 118 5.20 -4.10 14.51
N THR A 119 5.68 -3.08 13.82
CA THR A 119 5.75 -3.06 12.36
C THR A 119 7.08 -2.51 11.87
N LEU A 120 7.58 -3.07 10.77
CA LEU A 120 8.74 -2.55 10.04
C LEU A 120 8.35 -2.35 8.56
N PRO A 121 8.14 -1.11 8.09
CA PRO A 121 8.00 -0.81 6.67
C PRO A 121 9.35 -0.94 5.95
N MET A 122 9.34 -1.46 4.72
CA MET A 122 10.53 -1.86 3.99
C MET A 122 10.40 -1.50 2.50
N GLU A 123 11.22 -0.53 2.06
CA GLU A 123 11.48 -0.26 0.64
C GLU A 123 12.74 -0.99 0.14
N GLY A 124 13.56 -1.53 1.05
CA GLY A 124 14.79 -2.25 0.75
C GLY A 124 14.54 -3.66 0.20
N PHE A 125 13.84 -3.78 -0.92
CA PHE A 125 13.57 -5.03 -1.61
C PHE A 125 13.64 -4.86 -3.12
N ILE A 126 13.55 -5.97 -3.86
CA ILE A 126 13.54 -5.98 -5.33
C ILE A 126 12.11 -6.27 -5.81
N PRO A 127 11.31 -5.26 -6.23
CA PRO A 127 9.90 -5.44 -6.56
C PRO A 127 9.65 -6.50 -7.63
N ALA A 128 10.39 -6.45 -8.74
CA ALA A 128 10.25 -7.42 -9.83
C ALA A 128 10.46 -8.88 -9.38
N LYS A 129 11.33 -9.12 -8.37
CA LYS A 129 11.55 -10.46 -7.82
C LYS A 129 10.45 -10.90 -6.86
N TYR A 130 9.89 -9.98 -6.08
CA TYR A 130 8.69 -10.24 -5.31
C TYR A 130 7.50 -10.57 -6.20
N ASP A 131 7.33 -9.83 -7.29
CA ASP A 131 6.26 -10.03 -8.25
C ASP A 131 6.36 -11.40 -8.94
N GLU A 132 7.58 -11.83 -9.27
CA GLU A 132 7.88 -13.16 -9.81
C GLU A 132 7.53 -14.27 -8.80
N VAL A 133 8.11 -14.22 -7.59
CA VAL A 133 7.92 -15.25 -6.55
C VAL A 133 6.45 -15.39 -6.16
N LEU A 134 5.72 -14.28 -6.07
CA LEU A 134 4.32 -14.26 -5.66
C LEU A 134 3.33 -14.36 -6.83
N GLY A 135 3.82 -14.40 -8.08
CA GLY A 135 2.99 -14.41 -9.28
C GLY A 135 2.05 -13.21 -9.39
N LEU A 136 2.50 -12.01 -8.97
CA LEU A 136 1.65 -10.80 -8.94
C LEU A 136 1.35 -10.28 -10.35
N THR A 137 2.32 -10.36 -11.26
CA THR A 137 2.15 -9.92 -12.66
C THR A 137 0.99 -10.62 -13.33
N ASN A 138 0.86 -11.94 -13.13
CA ASN A 138 -0.25 -12.75 -13.68
C ASN A 138 -1.61 -12.38 -13.07
N GLN A 139 -1.61 -11.72 -11.92
CA GLN A 139 -2.81 -11.21 -11.25
C GLN A 139 -3.09 -9.75 -11.58
N GLY A 140 -2.25 -9.10 -12.40
CA GLY A 140 -2.35 -7.68 -12.73
C GLY A 140 -1.89 -6.74 -11.62
N TYR A 141 -1.01 -7.19 -10.73
CA TYR A 141 -0.47 -6.38 -9.63
C TYR A 141 1.05 -6.27 -9.70
N ARG A 142 1.59 -5.21 -9.07
CA ARG A 142 3.02 -5.06 -8.76
C ARG A 142 3.21 -4.69 -7.30
N SER A 143 4.28 -5.17 -6.69
CA SER A 143 4.67 -4.80 -5.33
C SER A 143 5.19 -3.36 -5.27
N VAL A 144 4.84 -2.65 -4.19
CA VAL A 144 5.19 -1.24 -3.98
C VAL A 144 6.01 -1.07 -2.70
N VAL A 145 5.51 -1.59 -1.59
CA VAL A 145 6.18 -1.52 -0.28
C VAL A 145 5.84 -2.76 0.53
N VAL A 146 6.76 -3.20 1.37
CA VAL A 146 6.58 -4.37 2.24
C VAL A 146 6.49 -3.88 3.69
N CYS A 147 5.70 -4.56 4.52
CA CYS A 147 5.67 -4.29 5.95
C CYS A 147 5.64 -5.60 6.72
N ALA A 148 6.68 -5.84 7.52
CA ALA A 148 6.69 -6.93 8.49
C ALA A 148 5.87 -6.52 9.72
N ALA A 149 5.11 -7.44 10.30
CA ALA A 149 4.31 -7.20 11.50
C ALA A 149 4.40 -8.37 12.48
N GLY A 150 4.50 -8.06 13.77
CA GLY A 150 4.64 -9.06 14.83
C GLY A 150 4.88 -8.43 16.19
N TYR A 151 5.56 -9.16 17.06
CA TYR A 151 6.04 -8.64 18.34
C TYR A 151 7.56 -8.60 18.30
N ARG A 152 8.15 -7.48 18.71
CA ARG A 152 9.60 -7.35 18.79
C ARG A 152 10.21 -8.36 19.75
N ALA A 153 11.47 -8.70 19.52
CA ALA A 153 12.24 -9.48 20.48
C ALA A 153 12.56 -8.63 21.73
N ASP A 154 12.70 -9.28 22.89
CA ASP A 154 13.03 -8.61 24.15
C ASP A 154 14.39 -7.89 24.10
N ASP A 155 15.29 -8.32 23.21
CA ASP A 155 16.64 -7.79 23.01
C ASP A 155 16.76 -6.83 21.81
N ASP A 156 15.65 -6.36 21.24
CA ASP A 156 15.67 -5.33 20.20
C ASP A 156 16.22 -4.00 20.78
N LYS A 157 17.50 -3.75 20.54
CA LYS A 157 18.21 -2.54 20.97
C LYS A 157 17.57 -1.24 20.46
N TYR A 158 16.77 -1.27 19.38
CA TYR A 158 16.10 -0.09 18.85
C TYR A 158 14.78 0.20 19.56
N ALA A 159 14.22 -0.76 20.30
CA ALA A 159 12.94 -0.63 20.98
C ALA A 159 12.93 0.51 22.03
N THR A 160 14.06 0.70 22.72
CA THR A 160 14.24 1.71 23.77
C THR A 160 14.99 2.96 23.30
N ALA A 161 15.45 2.97 22.04
CA ALA A 161 16.14 4.12 21.48
C ALA A 161 15.20 5.34 21.43
N PRO A 162 15.65 6.54 21.84
CA PRO A 162 14.86 7.75 21.67
C PRO A 162 14.45 7.95 20.22
N LYS A 163 13.16 8.22 19.98
CA LYS A 163 12.67 8.49 18.63
C LYS A 163 13.19 9.84 18.15
N VAL A 164 13.91 9.83 17.04
CA VAL A 164 14.41 11.05 16.39
C VAL A 164 13.40 11.54 15.35
N ARG A 165 13.00 12.80 15.44
CA ARG A 165 12.20 13.54 14.45
C ARG A 165 12.79 14.94 14.32
N PHE A 166 12.69 15.55 13.14
CA PHE A 166 13.05 16.96 12.98
C PHE A 166 12.18 17.84 13.88
N PRO A 167 12.72 18.94 14.41
CA PRO A 167 11.92 19.97 15.08
C PRO A 167 10.75 20.44 14.22
N ALA A 168 9.61 20.77 14.85
CA ALA A 168 8.39 21.12 14.13
C ALA A 168 8.58 22.32 13.18
N ASN A 169 9.39 23.31 13.57
CA ASN A 169 9.68 24.50 12.78
C ASN A 169 10.52 24.24 11.52
N GLU A 170 11.12 23.06 11.36
CA GLU A 170 11.82 22.68 10.11
C GLU A 170 10.89 22.01 9.09
N VAL A 171 9.77 21.44 9.55
CA VAL A 171 8.86 20.65 8.70
C VAL A 171 7.42 21.22 8.63
N VAL A 172 7.13 22.27 9.40
CA VAL A 172 5.86 22.99 9.41
C VAL A 172 6.12 24.48 9.20
N GLN A 173 5.64 25.00 8.08
CA GLN A 173 5.69 26.43 7.74
C GLN A 173 4.26 26.97 7.68
N TYR A 174 3.99 28.02 8.45
CA TYR A 174 2.74 28.78 8.35
C TYR A 174 2.92 29.88 7.27
N VAL A 175 1.92 30.03 6.41
CA VAL A 175 1.85 31.05 5.36
C VAL A 175 0.48 31.72 5.52
N ASP A 176 0.48 32.98 5.91
CA ASP A 176 -0.72 33.81 6.10
C ASP A 176 -1.09 34.60 4.84
#